data_AF-A0A937PFA9-F1
#
_entry.id   AF-A0A937PFA9-F1
#
_cell.length_a   1.000
_cell.length_b   1.000
_cell.length_c   1.000
_cell.angle_alpha   90.00
_cell.angle_beta   90.00
_cell.angle_gamma   90.00
#
_symmetry.space_group_name_H-M   'P 1'
#
loop_
_entity.id
_entity.type
_entity.pdbx_description
1 polymer ?
#
loop_
_entity_poly.entity_id
_entity_poly.type
_entity_poly.pdbx_seq_one_letter_code
_entity_poly.pdbx_strand_id
1 'polypeptide(L)' 'MGKLKYFLVAPVLEAGAFSRQVYLPEGSKWRDAFTGKTYKGGTIIDYKVSIENIPLFTRNGFDFNLE' A
#
# COMPACT_ATOMS: atom_id res chain seq x y z
N MET A 1 -6.83 -19.56 6.50
CA MET A 1 -6.71 -18.21 5.89
C MET A 1 -6.10 -17.26 6.90
N GLY A 2 -4.78 -17.14 6.96
CA GLY A 2 -4.11 -16.30 7.95
C GLY A 2 -4.42 -14.82 7.69
N LYS A 3 -4.88 -14.09 8.71
CA LYS A 3 -5.07 -12.63 8.60
C LYS A 3 -3.74 -12.01 8.13
N LEU A 4 -3.75 -11.33 6.99
CA LEU A 4 -2.66 -10.47 6.53
C LEU A 4 -2.50 -9.32 7.53
N LYS A 5 -1.83 -9.58 8.65
CA LYS A 5 -1.57 -8.57 9.70
C LYS A 5 -0.53 -7.54 9.28
N TYR A 6 0.21 -7.82 8.21
CA TYR A 6 1.42 -7.09 7.82
C TYR A 6 1.32 -6.36 6.49
N PHE A 7 0.30 -6.64 5.67
CA PHE A 7 0.14 -6.03 4.35
C PHE A 7 -1.16 -5.27 4.25
N LEU A 8 -1.11 -4.13 3.55
CA LEU A 8 -2.27 -3.45 3.00
C LEU A 8 -2.16 -3.47 1.48
N VAL A 9 -3.19 -4.00 0.84
CA VAL A 9 -3.32 -4.07 -0.63
C VAL A 9 -4.55 -3.27 -1.01
N ALA A 10 -4.42 -2.31 -1.91
CA ALA A 10 -5.54 -1.53 -2.42
C ALA A 10 -5.66 -1.71 -3.94
N PRO A 11 -6.32 -2.79 -4.42
CA PRO A 11 -6.30 -3.17 -5.84
C PRO A 11 -6.99 -2.12 -6.71
N VAL A 12 -6.44 -1.79 -7.87
CA VAL A 12 -7.07 -0.89 -8.86
C VAL A 12 -8.14 -1.68 -9.63
N LEU A 13 -9.38 -1.18 -9.63
CA LEU A 13 -10.54 -1.89 -10.19
C LEU A 13 -11.12 -1.22 -11.43
N GLU A 14 -10.66 -0.02 -11.76
CA GLU A 14 -11.15 0.79 -12.87
C GLU A 14 -10.14 0.76 -14.01
N ALA A 15 -10.62 0.44 -15.23
CA ALA A 15 -9.79 0.44 -16.41
C ALA A 15 -9.29 1.86 -16.73
N GLY A 16 -8.00 1.99 -17.01
CA GLY A 16 -7.38 3.29 -17.35
C GLY A 16 -7.12 4.22 -16.16
N ALA A 17 -7.37 3.79 -14.91
CA ALA A 17 -7.02 4.59 -13.75
C ALA A 17 -5.50 4.81 -13.65
N PHE A 18 -5.09 6.05 -13.40
CA PHE A 18 -3.68 6.45 -13.21
C PHE A 18 -3.36 6.85 -11.77
N SER A 19 -4.37 6.91 -10.90
CA SER A 19 -4.19 7.03 -9.46
C SER A 19 -5.30 6.34 -8.68
N ARG A 20 -5.09 6.16 -7.38
CA ARG A 20 -6.06 5.61 -6.44
C ARG A 20 -5.91 6.30 -5.08
N GLN A 21 -7.03 6.73 -4.50
CA GLN A 21 -7.05 7.13 -3.11
C GLN A 21 -6.95 5.90 -2.19
N VAL A 22 -5.98 5.92 -1.27
CA VAL A 22 -5.72 4.83 -0.33
C VAL A 22 -5.77 5.37 1.08
N TYR A 23 -6.70 4.86 1.89
CA TYR A 23 -6.66 5.06 3.32
C TYR A 23 -5.62 4.13 3.95
N LEU A 24 -4.69 4.71 4.70
CA LEU A 24 -3.71 4.02 5.52
C LEU A 24 -4.24 3.99 6.96
N PRO A 25 -4.63 2.82 7.50
CA PRO A 25 -5.23 2.74 8.83
C PRO A 25 -4.34 3.29 9.93
N GLU A 26 -4.96 3.90 10.93
CA GLU A 26 -4.26 4.42 12.11
C GLU A 26 -3.62 3.31 12.97
N GLY A 27 -2.80 3.73 13.93
CA GLY A 27 -2.10 2.83 14.85
C GLY A 27 -0.87 2.14 14.26
N SER A 28 -0.42 2.50 13.06
CA SER A 28 0.81 1.96 12.45
C SER A 28 1.46 2.95 11.49
N LYS A 29 2.72 2.68 11.16
CA LYS A 29 3.38 3.26 9.99
C LYS A 29 3.24 2.29 8.82
N TRP A 30 3.10 2.84 7.63
CA TRP A 30 2.91 2.07 6.40
C TRP A 30 4.04 2.41 5.44
N ARG A 31 4.81 1.40 5.04
CA ARG A 31 5.91 1.54 4.09
C ARG A 31 5.45 1.06 2.72
N ASP A 32 5.53 1.91 1.71
CA ASP A 32 5.33 1.53 0.32
C ASP A 32 6.36 0.46 -0.05
N ALA A 33 5.87 -0.69 -0.54
CA ALA A 33 6.69 -1.84 -0.86
C ALA A 33 7.65 -1.60 -2.05
N PHE A 34 7.32 -0.68 -2.95
CA PHE A 34 8.10 -0.39 -4.16
C PHE A 34 9.05 0.78 -3.94
N THR A 35 8.57 1.88 -3.35
CA THR A 35 9.38 3.10 -3.18
C THR A 35 10.15 3.13 -1.86
N GLY A 36 9.79 2.26 -0.91
CA GLY A 36 10.34 2.28 0.45
C GLY A 36 9.90 3.47 1.29
N LYS A 37 9.10 4.41 0.74
CA LYS A 37 8.61 5.59 1.45
C LYS A 37 7.67 5.18 2.57
N THR A 38 7.86 5.77 3.74
CA THR A 38 7.02 5.50 4.91
C THR A 38 6.02 6.64 5.14
N TYR A 39 4.79 6.26 5.44
CA TYR A 39 3.66 7.12 5.70
C TYR A 39 3.13 6.91 7.12
N LYS A 40 2.55 7.96 7.70
CA LYS A 40 1.83 7.88 8.98
C LYS A 40 0.45 7.26 8.72
N GLY A 41 0.02 6.33 9.57
CA GLY A 41 -1.36 5.85 9.57
C GLY A 41 -2.38 6.92 9.96
N GLY A 42 -3.65 6.66 9.70
CA GLY A 42 -4.74 7.61 9.84
C GLY A 42 -4.77 8.66 8.72
N THR A 43 -4.19 8.35 7.55
CA THR A 43 -4.08 9.29 6.43
C THR A 43 -4.68 8.70 5.16
N ILE A 44 -5.17 9.58 4.29
CA ILE A 44 -5.51 9.22 2.91
C ILE A 44 -4.42 9.79 2.01
N ILE A 45 -3.92 8.96 1.10
CA ILE A 45 -2.96 9.38 0.08
C ILE A 45 -3.55 9.19 -1.30
N ASP A 46 -3.18 10.06 -2.24
CA ASP A 46 -3.37 9.84 -3.66
C ASP A 46 -2.14 9.10 -4.21
N TYR A 47 -2.32 7.83 -4.55
CA TYR A 47 -1.24 6.94 -4.99
C TYR A 47 -1.26 6.82 -6.51
N LYS A 48 -0.15 7.17 -7.17
CA LYS A 48 -0.02 6.99 -8.62
C LYS A 48 0.11 5.51 -8.96
N VAL A 49 -0.68 5.06 -9.92
CA VAL A 49 -0.65 3.66 -10.37
C VAL A 49 -0.27 3.57 -11.85
N SER A 50 0.39 2.48 -12.20
CA SER A 50 0.72 2.08 -13.56
C SER A 50 0.29 0.62 -13.76
N ILE A 51 0.43 0.10 -14.98
CA ILE A 51 0.12 -1.31 -15.26
C ILE A 51 1.01 -2.29 -14.46
N GLU A 52 2.19 -1.85 -14.04
CA GLU A 52 3.19 -2.68 -13.35
C GLU A 52 3.09 -2.59 -11.82
N ASN A 53 2.30 -1.65 -11.28
CA ASN A 53 2.22 -1.47 -9.84
C ASN A 53 0.78 -1.26 -9.33
N ILE A 54 0.51 -1.89 -8.19
CA ILE A 54 -0.68 -1.64 -7.39
C ILE A 54 -0.24 -1.07 -6.05
N PRO A 55 -1.07 -0.28 -5.34
CA PRO A 55 -0.72 0.18 -4.01
C PRO A 55 -0.59 -1.01 -3.05
N LEU A 56 0.66 -1.24 -2.61
CA LEU A 56 1.06 -2.29 -1.67
C LEU A 56 1.91 -1.67 -0.56
N PHE A 57 1.53 -1.91 0.69
CA PHE A 57 2.22 -1.37 1.85
C PHE A 57 2.49 -2.44 2.89
N THR A 58 3.65 -2.34 3.55
CA THR A 58 4.00 -3.15 4.71
C THR A 58 3.79 -2.37 6.00
N ARG A 59 3.30 -3.08 7.00
CA ARG A 59 3.01 -2.52 8.33
C ARG A 59 4.29 -2.50 9.17
N ASN A 60 4.59 -1.36 9.77
CA ASN A 60 5.71 -1.17 10.71
C ASN A 60 7.07 -1.67 10.19
N GLY A 61 7.32 -1.57 8.88
CA GLY A 61 8.58 -2.00 8.28
C GLY A 61 8.75 -3.51 8.22
N PHE A 62 7.66 -4.28 8.15
CA PHE A 62 7.73 -5.71 7.84
C PHE A 62 8.49 -5.91 6.52
N ASP A 63 9.65 -6.55 6.61
CA ASP A 63 10.47 -6.91 5.46
C ASP A 63 9.98 -8.23 4.87
N PHE A 64 9.92 -8.27 3.54
CA PHE A 64 9.45 -9.42 2.78
C PHE A 64 10.14 -9.41 1.42
N ASN A 65 10.28 -10.60 0.83
CA ASN A 65 10.88 -10.73 -0.49
C ASN A 65 9.77 -10.84 -1.53
N LEU A 66 9.84 -10.03 -2.59
CA LEU A 66 9.05 -10.19 -3.81
C LEU A 66 9.99 -10.89 -4.80
N GLU A 67 9.95 -12.23 -4.83
CA GLU A 67 10.58 -13.00 -5.91
C GLU A 67 9.68 -13.06 -7.15
#